data_AF-A0A4Q5WSE4-F1
#
_entry.id   AF-A0A4Q5WSE4-F1
#
_cell.length_a   1.000
_cell.length_b   1.000
_cell.length_c   1.000
_cell.angle_alpha   90.00
_cell.angle_beta   90.00
_cell.angle_gamma   90.00
#
_symmetry.space_group_name_H-M   'P 1'
#
loop_
_entity.id
_entity.type
_entity.pdbx_description
1 polymer ?
#
loop_
_entity_poly.entity_id
_entity_poly.type
_entity_poly.pdbx_seq_one_letter_code
_entity_poly.pdbx_strand_id
1 'polypeptide(L)'
;MAVKSDAWTVIGPDGKSLTFDTVQPFTQVTILEAATKANGTYRLSTGERLGRAGPQVLVDGVWTPFAPGRDIPAGAQTRQSQTATVADVYVTRGAPTKAPVEATLGALALKPVTHPNDVYLDTGFEFRVLLNGKPVANQTVEVWREGGAYEEP
;
A
#
# COMPACT_ATOMS: atom_id res chain seq x y z
N MET A 1 5.19 15.64 -9.53
CA MET A 1 5.85 16.20 -8.33
C MET A 1 6.33 15.05 -7.49
N ALA A 2 7.50 15.16 -6.86
CA ALA A 2 8.00 14.13 -5.95
C ALA A 2 6.99 13.83 -4.83
N VAL A 3 6.89 12.55 -4.47
CA VAL A 3 6.08 12.08 -3.35
C VAL A 3 6.74 12.53 -2.05
N LYS A 4 6.01 13.23 -1.17
CA LYS A 4 6.44 13.63 0.18
C LYS A 4 5.49 13.04 1.21
N SER A 5 6.00 12.38 2.25
CA SER A 5 5.20 11.69 3.27
C SER A 5 5.84 11.85 4.64
N ASP A 6 5.03 12.07 5.66
CA ASP A 6 5.47 11.91 7.06
C ASP A 6 5.26 10.46 7.56
N ALA A 7 4.55 9.65 6.77
CA ALA A 7 4.22 8.25 7.09
C ALA A 7 5.29 7.24 6.64
N TRP A 8 6.41 7.71 6.07
CA TRP A 8 7.52 6.85 5.69
C TRP A 8 8.03 6.03 6.86
N THR A 9 8.13 4.72 6.68
CA THR A 9 8.54 3.82 7.75
C THR A 9 9.30 2.62 7.21
N VAL A 10 10.20 2.10 8.03
CA VAL A 10 10.87 0.82 7.82
C VAL A 10 10.47 -0.09 8.98
N ILE A 11 10.18 -1.36 8.71
CA ILE A 11 9.98 -2.38 9.74
C ILE A 11 11.13 -3.37 9.62
N GLY A 12 11.90 -3.51 10.71
CA GLY A 12 13.06 -4.39 10.75
C GLY A 12 12.69 -5.87 10.91
N PRO A 13 13.69 -6.78 10.79
CA PRO A 13 13.49 -8.23 10.90
C PRO A 13 12.79 -8.73 12.15
N ASP A 14 12.92 -7.99 13.26
CA ASP A 14 12.31 -8.27 14.56
C ASP A 14 10.92 -7.63 14.73
N GLY A 15 10.39 -6.99 13.69
CA GLY A 15 9.10 -6.31 13.69
C GLY A 15 9.13 -4.90 14.26
N LYS A 16 10.29 -4.40 14.71
CA LYS A 16 10.38 -3.04 15.24
C LYS A 16 10.35 -2.01 14.12
N SER A 17 9.66 -0.90 14.38
CA SER A 17 9.74 0.29 13.53
C SER A 17 11.14 0.90 13.58
N LEU A 18 11.63 1.23 12.39
CA LEU A 18 12.86 1.94 12.10
C LEU A 18 12.51 3.13 11.20
N THR A 19 13.46 4.04 11.06
CA THR A 19 13.38 5.15 10.10
C THR A 19 14.29 4.89 8.90
N PHE A 20 14.03 5.58 7.80
CA PHE A 20 15.01 5.69 6.73
C PHE A 20 16.25 6.44 7.26
N ASP A 21 17.43 6.00 6.84
CA ASP A 21 18.72 6.66 7.16
C ASP A 21 18.83 7.99 6.40
N THR A 22 18.35 8.00 5.15
CA THR A 22 18.31 9.19 4.28
C THR A 22 16.93 9.37 3.69
N VAL A 23 16.49 10.62 3.65
CA VAL A 23 15.25 11.07 3.01
C VAL A 23 15.56 12.31 2.18
N GLN A 24 15.80 12.13 0.89
CA GLN A 24 16.27 13.19 0.00
C GLN A 24 15.23 13.53 -1.09
N PRO A 25 14.46 14.62 -0.94
CA PRO A 25 13.53 15.05 -1.97
C PRO A 25 14.24 15.82 -3.10
N PHE A 26 13.85 15.52 -4.33
CA PHE A 26 14.13 16.30 -5.53
C PHE A 26 12.80 16.79 -6.14
N THR A 27 12.84 17.49 -7.28
CA THR A 27 11.62 18.03 -7.92
C THR A 27 10.63 16.95 -8.33
N GLN A 28 11.12 15.83 -8.86
CA GLN A 28 10.30 14.76 -9.44
C GLN A 28 10.36 13.43 -8.68
N VAL A 29 11.38 13.22 -7.86
CA VAL A 29 11.62 11.97 -7.14
C VAL A 29 12.02 12.25 -5.69
N THR A 30 11.73 11.32 -4.78
CA THR A 30 12.32 11.30 -3.44
C THR A 30 13.11 10.02 -3.32
N ILE A 31 14.39 10.14 -2.93
CA ILE A 31 15.26 9.00 -2.66
C ILE A 31 15.19 8.69 -1.16
N LEU A 32 14.91 7.43 -0.85
CA LEU A 32 14.85 6.90 0.51
C LEU A 32 15.92 5.82 0.66
N GLU A 33 16.74 5.90 1.70
CA GLU A 33 17.80 4.91 1.96
C GLU A 33 17.59 4.27 3.32
N ALA A 34 17.78 2.95 3.41
CA ALA A 34 17.72 2.20 4.65
C ALA A 34 18.76 1.06 4.64
N ALA A 35 19.58 0.97 5.69
CA ALA A 35 20.59 -0.05 5.84
C ALA A 35 20.01 -1.38 6.39
N THR A 36 20.33 -2.50 5.74
CA THR A 36 19.92 -3.85 6.14
C THR A 36 20.96 -4.53 7.05
N LYS A 37 21.21 -3.92 8.23
CA LYS A 37 22.29 -4.32 9.14
C LYS A 37 22.14 -5.72 9.74
N ALA A 38 20.92 -6.14 10.03
CA ALA A 38 20.60 -7.47 10.57
C ALA A 38 20.21 -8.44 9.45
N ASN A 39 20.36 -9.74 9.70
CA ASN A 39 19.77 -10.77 8.84
C ASN A 39 18.26 -10.81 9.06
N GLY A 40 17.52 -11.09 7.99
CA GLY A 40 16.07 -11.13 7.99
C GLY A 40 15.44 -10.27 6.91
N THR A 41 14.12 -10.16 6.99
CA THR A 41 13.32 -9.38 6.07
C THR A 41 13.09 -7.99 6.63
N TYR A 42 13.10 -6.99 5.78
CA TYR A 42 12.75 -5.61 6.05
C TYR A 42 11.54 -5.25 5.20
N ARG A 43 10.61 -4.46 5.75
CA ARG A 43 9.53 -3.83 4.98
C ARG A 43 9.76 -2.32 4.95
N LEU A 44 10.03 -1.77 3.78
CA LEU A 44 10.14 -0.34 3.53
C LEU A 44 8.79 0.11 2.99
N SER A 45 8.18 1.13 3.60
CA SER A 45 6.82 1.54 3.26
C SER A 45 6.72 3.03 3.09
N THR A 46 5.85 3.45 2.15
CA THR A 46 5.42 4.85 2.07
C THR A 46 4.56 5.27 3.26
N GLY A 47 4.09 4.30 4.04
CA GLY A 47 2.95 4.41 4.95
C GLY A 47 1.64 4.58 4.18
N GLU A 48 0.51 4.49 4.88
CA GLU A 48 -0.79 4.83 4.31
C GLU A 48 -0.91 6.34 4.13
N ARG A 49 -1.05 6.76 2.88
CA ARG A 49 -1.26 8.16 2.50
C ARG A 49 -2.72 8.35 2.15
N LEU A 50 -3.39 9.19 2.91
CA LEU A 50 -4.78 9.54 2.66
C LEU A 50 -4.87 10.72 1.69
N GLY A 51 -5.58 10.51 0.59
CA GLY A 51 -5.88 11.49 -0.45
C GLY A 51 -7.25 12.15 -0.26
N ARG A 52 -8.01 12.26 -1.35
CA ARG A 52 -9.34 12.89 -1.34
C ARG A 52 -10.32 12.13 -0.45
N ALA A 53 -10.94 12.86 0.47
CA ALA A 53 -12.09 12.42 1.27
C ALA A 53 -13.37 13.06 0.74
N GLY A 54 -14.51 12.38 0.86
CA GLY A 54 -15.80 13.04 0.70
C GLY A 54 -16.97 12.10 0.47
N PRO A 55 -18.20 12.66 0.45
CA PRO A 55 -19.40 11.90 0.18
C PRO A 55 -19.43 11.38 -1.25
N GLN A 56 -19.98 10.18 -1.40
CA GLN A 56 -20.45 9.63 -2.66
C GLN A 56 -21.94 9.40 -2.57
N VAL A 57 -22.64 9.58 -3.69
CA VAL A 57 -24.05 9.24 -3.87
C VAL A 57 -24.17 8.07 -4.82
N LEU A 58 -25.15 7.21 -4.61
CA LEU A 58 -25.46 6.13 -5.55
C LEU A 58 -26.33 6.68 -6.69
N VAL A 59 -25.83 6.62 -7.92
CA VAL A 59 -26.54 7.02 -9.15
C VAL A 59 -26.54 5.84 -10.10
N ASP A 60 -27.72 5.34 -10.46
CA ASP A 60 -27.90 4.18 -11.35
C ASP A 60 -27.03 2.96 -10.96
N GLY A 61 -26.91 2.71 -9.65
CA GLY A 61 -26.11 1.60 -9.10
C GLY A 61 -24.60 1.86 -9.02
N VAL A 62 -24.13 3.03 -9.44
CA VAL A 62 -22.72 3.43 -9.42
C VAL A 62 -22.48 4.48 -8.33
N TRP A 63 -21.46 4.27 -7.50
CA TRP A 63 -21.06 5.25 -6.50
C TRP A 63 -20.26 6.38 -7.14
N THR A 64 -20.85 7.57 -7.17
CA THR A 64 -20.25 8.76 -7.82
C THR A 64 -19.83 9.78 -6.75
N PRO A 65 -18.63 10.38 -6.87
CA PRO A 65 -18.23 11.51 -6.04
C PRO A 65 -19.27 12.63 -6.05
N PHE A 66 -19.74 13.04 -4.87
CA PHE A 66 -20.63 14.18 -4.75
C PHE A 66 -19.81 15.46 -4.58
N ALA A 67 -20.15 16.50 -5.33
CA ALA A 67 -19.43 17.77 -5.30
C ALA A 67 -19.72 18.51 -3.98
N PRO A 68 -18.71 19.11 -3.33
CA PRO A 68 -18.93 19.97 -2.18
C PRO A 68 -19.84 21.16 -2.52
N GLY A 69 -20.62 21.67 -1.56
CA GLY A 69 -21.40 22.91 -1.71
C GLY A 69 -22.77 22.75 -2.39
N ARG A 70 -23.27 21.52 -2.51
CA ARG A 70 -24.67 21.23 -2.85
C ARG A 70 -25.30 20.39 -1.74
N ASP A 71 -26.61 20.48 -1.60
CA ASP A 71 -27.33 19.57 -0.72
C ASP A 71 -27.52 18.22 -1.42
N ILE A 72 -27.23 17.15 -0.68
CA ILE A 72 -27.49 15.80 -1.16
C ILE A 72 -29.02 15.63 -1.29
N PRO A 73 -29.54 15.15 -2.43
CA PRO A 73 -30.97 14.96 -2.61
C PRO A 73 -31.58 14.10 -1.49
N ALA A 74 -32.77 14.48 -1.02
CA ALA A 74 -33.49 13.73 0.00
C ALA A 74 -33.73 12.28 -0.47
N GLY A 75 -33.39 11.31 0.38
CA GLY A 75 -33.53 9.88 0.06
C GLY A 75 -32.38 9.28 -0.76
N ALA A 76 -31.38 10.06 -1.18
CA ALA A 76 -30.20 9.51 -1.83
C ALA A 76 -29.41 8.62 -0.87
N GLN A 77 -28.99 7.45 -1.35
CA GLN A 77 -28.02 6.63 -0.63
C GLN A 77 -26.66 7.30 -0.67
N THR A 78 -26.02 7.42 0.49
CA THR A 78 -24.71 8.06 0.64
C THR A 78 -23.72 7.14 1.32
N ARG A 79 -22.44 7.35 1.00
CA ARG A 79 -21.32 6.78 1.75
C ARG A 79 -20.17 7.77 1.81
N GLN A 80 -19.29 7.61 2.79
CA GLN A 80 -18.00 8.30 2.79
C GLN A 80 -16.98 7.50 2.00
N SER A 81 -16.18 8.20 1.21
CA SER A 81 -15.06 7.62 0.47
C SER A 81 -13.78 8.36 0.85
N GLN A 82 -12.69 7.60 0.96
CA GLN A 82 -11.35 8.11 1.20
C GLN A 82 -10.40 7.38 0.26
N THR A 83 -9.66 8.11 -0.57
CA THR A 83 -8.55 7.51 -1.31
C THR A 83 -7.42 7.21 -0.33
N ALA A 84 -6.91 5.98 -0.33
CA ALA A 84 -5.71 5.58 0.41
C ALA A 84 -4.68 5.04 -0.59
N THR A 85 -3.41 5.38 -0.39
CA THR A 85 -2.31 4.88 -1.20
C THR A 85 -1.18 4.44 -0.30
N VAL A 86 -0.73 3.21 -0.49
CA VAL A 86 0.43 2.62 0.18
C VAL A 86 1.24 1.86 -0.85
N ALA A 87 2.56 1.97 -0.76
CA ALA A 87 3.49 1.11 -1.47
C ALA A 87 4.45 0.49 -0.46
N ASP A 88 4.64 -0.81 -0.56
CA ASP A 88 5.52 -1.60 0.30
C ASP A 88 6.57 -2.31 -0.55
N VAL A 89 7.80 -2.30 -0.06
CA VAL A 89 8.93 -3.06 -0.61
C VAL A 89 9.44 -3.98 0.48
N TYR A 90 9.61 -5.26 0.16
CA TYR A 90 10.18 -6.24 1.06
C TYR A 90 11.59 -6.60 0.59
N VAL A 91 12.58 -6.43 1.46
CA VAL A 91 13.99 -6.73 1.18
C VAL A 91 14.46 -7.77 2.17
N THR A 92 15.02 -8.89 1.71
CA THR A 92 15.53 -9.95 2.60
C THR A 92 17.03 -10.06 2.50
N ARG A 93 17.71 -10.10 3.66
CA ARG A 93 19.13 -10.40 3.78
C ARG A 93 19.31 -11.70 4.56
N GLY A 94 19.86 -12.72 3.92
CA GLY A 94 19.99 -14.04 4.55
C GLY A 94 18.63 -14.75 4.68
N ALA A 95 18.38 -15.39 5.82
CA ALA A 95 17.14 -16.13 6.05
C ALA A 95 15.94 -15.18 6.27
N PRO A 96 14.76 -15.43 5.68
CA PRO A 96 13.59 -14.55 5.80
C PRO A 96 13.01 -14.55 7.22
N THR A 97 12.40 -13.43 7.61
CA THR A 97 11.66 -13.29 8.88
C THR A 97 10.23 -12.81 8.64
N LYS A 98 9.29 -13.30 9.46
CA LYS A 98 7.86 -13.05 9.24
C LYS A 98 7.34 -11.74 9.82
N ALA A 99 7.98 -11.21 10.86
CA ALA A 99 7.46 -10.06 11.60
C ALA A 99 7.14 -8.82 10.72
N PRO A 100 7.98 -8.40 9.75
CA PRO A 100 7.63 -7.30 8.84
C PRO A 100 6.46 -7.60 7.90
N VAL A 101 6.28 -8.87 7.51
CA VAL A 101 5.20 -9.32 6.61
C VAL A 101 3.86 -9.37 7.35
N GLU A 102 3.89 -9.71 8.63
CA GLU A 102 2.69 -9.80 9.47
C GLU A 102 2.20 -8.43 9.97
N ALA A 103 3.10 -7.44 9.99
CA ALA A 103 2.80 -6.08 10.40
C ALA A 103 1.71 -5.44 9.53
N THR A 104 0.87 -4.62 10.14
CA THR A 104 -0.19 -3.88 9.44
C THR A 104 0.11 -2.39 9.50
N LEU A 105 0.04 -1.72 8.35
CA LEU A 105 0.21 -0.28 8.22
C LEU A 105 -1.07 0.30 7.63
N GLY A 106 -1.66 1.26 8.35
CA GLY A 106 -2.90 1.92 7.92
C GLY A 106 -4.14 1.03 7.93
N ALA A 107 -5.23 1.59 7.41
CA ALA A 107 -6.51 0.91 7.27
C ALA A 107 -6.51 -0.05 6.08
N LEU A 108 -6.05 0.39 4.90
CA LEU A 108 -5.97 -0.43 3.70
C LEU A 108 -4.61 -1.15 3.63
N ALA A 109 -4.62 -2.48 3.52
CA ALA A 109 -3.39 -3.26 3.39
C ALA A 109 -3.51 -4.39 2.35
N LEU A 110 -2.45 -4.58 1.58
CA LEU A 110 -2.19 -5.81 0.82
C LEU A 110 -1.29 -6.68 1.68
N LYS A 111 -1.86 -7.65 2.40
CA LYS A 111 -1.13 -8.51 3.34
C LYS A 111 -0.63 -9.77 2.63
N PRO A 112 0.68 -9.94 2.42
CA PRO A 112 1.21 -11.18 1.85
C PRO A 112 0.87 -12.38 2.75
N VAL A 113 0.45 -13.47 2.13
CA VAL A 113 0.34 -14.79 2.76
C VAL A 113 1.58 -15.61 2.42
N THR A 114 1.96 -15.60 1.14
CA THR A 114 3.29 -16.04 0.71
C THR A 114 4.32 -15.01 1.11
N HIS A 115 5.44 -15.45 1.69
CA HIS A 115 6.54 -14.53 1.96
C HIS A 115 7.06 -13.95 0.63
N PRO A 116 7.25 -12.63 0.47
CA PRO A 116 7.64 -12.05 -0.82
C PRO A 116 8.96 -12.57 -1.42
N ASN A 117 9.84 -13.13 -0.59
CA ASN A 117 11.09 -13.77 -1.03
C ASN A 117 10.96 -15.29 -1.32
N ASP A 118 9.76 -15.86 -1.13
CA ASP A 118 9.45 -17.29 -1.35
C ASP A 118 8.45 -17.47 -2.51
N VAL A 119 8.55 -16.63 -3.54
CA VAL A 119 7.71 -16.73 -4.74
C VAL A 119 8.37 -17.67 -5.74
N TYR A 120 7.71 -18.80 -6.02
CA TYR A 120 8.13 -19.78 -7.02
C TYR A 120 7.07 -19.92 -8.12
N LEU A 121 7.47 -20.36 -9.31
CA LEU A 121 6.58 -20.43 -10.48
C LEU A 121 5.41 -21.40 -10.30
N ASP A 122 5.62 -22.47 -9.55
CA ASP A 122 4.65 -23.53 -9.30
C ASP A 122 3.70 -23.23 -8.13
N THR A 123 4.08 -22.34 -7.21
CA THR A 123 3.25 -21.96 -6.04
C THR A 123 2.59 -20.58 -6.18
N GLY A 124 3.19 -19.66 -6.96
CA GLY A 124 2.72 -18.29 -7.10
C GLY A 124 2.85 -17.45 -5.82
N PHE A 125 2.08 -16.36 -5.76
CA PHE A 125 2.06 -15.40 -4.65
C PHE A 125 0.62 -15.17 -4.16
N GLU A 126 0.32 -15.59 -2.94
CA GLU A 126 -0.96 -15.33 -2.28
C GLU A 126 -0.86 -14.10 -1.38
N PHE A 127 -1.89 -13.25 -1.42
CA PHE A 127 -2.07 -12.13 -0.49
C PHE A 127 -3.54 -11.89 -0.19
N ARG A 128 -3.82 -11.11 0.85
CA ARG A 128 -5.17 -10.69 1.25
C ARG A 128 -5.30 -9.17 1.16
N VAL A 129 -6.42 -8.71 0.61
CA VAL A 129 -6.83 -7.31 0.71
C VAL A 129 -7.56 -7.12 2.03
N LEU A 130 -7.03 -6.28 2.90
CA LEU A 130 -7.59 -5.98 4.21
C LEU A 130 -8.01 -4.52 4.30
N LEU A 131 -9.14 -4.27 4.97
CA LEU A 131 -9.57 -2.96 5.41
C LEU A 131 -9.77 -3.00 6.93
N ASN A 132 -9.07 -2.14 7.67
CA ASN A 132 -9.02 -2.12 9.13
C ASN A 132 -8.69 -3.51 9.73
N GLY A 133 -7.72 -4.20 9.11
CA GLY A 133 -7.28 -5.54 9.51
C GLY A 133 -8.26 -6.68 9.18
N LYS A 134 -9.40 -6.39 8.54
CA LYS A 134 -10.41 -7.40 8.16
C LYS A 134 -10.38 -7.69 6.66
N PRO A 135 -10.50 -8.96 6.23
CA PRO A 135 -10.60 -9.30 4.82
C PRO A 135 -11.79 -8.61 4.16
N VAL A 136 -11.60 -8.13 2.94
CA VAL A 136 -12.66 -7.53 2.13
C VAL A 136 -13.00 -8.46 0.97
N ALA A 137 -14.26 -8.90 0.90
CA ALA A 137 -14.72 -9.75 -0.19
C ALA A 137 -14.97 -8.96 -1.48
N ASN A 138 -15.01 -9.67 -2.61
CA ASN A 138 -15.43 -9.16 -3.92
C ASN A 138 -14.64 -7.92 -4.39
N GLN A 139 -13.35 -7.83 -4.06
CA GLN A 139 -12.48 -6.77 -4.57
C GLN A 139 -11.99 -7.12 -5.97
N THR A 140 -12.07 -6.15 -6.89
CA THR A 140 -11.39 -6.24 -8.18
C THR A 140 -9.92 -5.93 -7.96
N VAL A 141 -9.05 -6.85 -8.38
CA VAL A 141 -7.59 -6.73 -8.26
C VAL A 141 -7.02 -6.84 -9.65
N GLU A 142 -6.22 -5.86 -10.03
CA GLU A 142 -5.44 -5.89 -11.26
C GLU A 142 -3.96 -5.97 -10.91
N VAL A 143 -3.27 -6.93 -11.52
CA VAL A 143 -1.83 -7.13 -11.34
C VAL A 143 -1.15 -6.84 -12.65
N TRP A 144 -0.21 -5.90 -12.61
CA TRP A 144 0.60 -5.50 -13.74
C TRP A 144 2.03 -5.95 -13.47
N ARG A 145 2.69 -6.53 -14.48
CA ARG A 145 4.15 -6.63 -14.46
C ARG A 145 4.73 -5.22 -14.49
N GLU A 146 5.87 -4.95 -13.86
CA GLU A 146 6.49 -3.65 -14.05
C GLU A 146 6.86 -3.47 -15.53
N GLY A 147 6.43 -2.35 -16.13
CA GLY A 147 6.81 -1.97 -17.48
C GLY A 147 8.26 -1.52 -17.51
N GLY A 148 9.18 -2.46 -17.60
CA GLY A 148 10.57 -2.18 -17.97
C GLY A 148 10.66 -1.77 -19.44
N ALA A 149 11.66 -0.95 -19.79
CA ALA A 149 11.87 -0.36 -21.13
C ALA A 149 12.17 -1.36 -22.27
N TYR A 150 11.86 -2.64 -22.12
CA TYR A 150 12.22 -3.73 -23.04
C TYR A 150 11.04 -4.65 -23.38
N GLU A 151 9.83 -4.11 -23.47
CA GLU A 151 8.76 -4.79 -24.22
C GLU A 151 8.64 -4.10 -25.59
N GLU A 152 9.12 -4.78 -26.63
CA GLU A 152 8.66 -4.49 -28.00
C GLU A 152 7.16 -4.84 -28.11
N PRO A 153 6.41 -4.12 -28.96
CA PRO A 153 4.95 -4.15 -29.02
C PRO A 153 4.33 -5.50 -29.42
#